data_AF-A0A3N5QSF6-F1
#
_entry.id   AF-A0A3N5QSF6-F1
#
_cell.length_a   1.000
_cell.length_b   1.000
_cell.length_c   1.000
_cell.angle_alpha   90.00
_cell.angle_beta   90.00
_cell.angle_gamma   90.00
#
_symmetry.space_group_name_H-M   'P 1'
#
loop_
_entity.id
_entity.type
_entity.pdbx_description
1 polymer ?
#
loop_
_entity_poly.entity_id
_entity_poly.type
_entity_poly.pdbx_seq_one_letter_code
_entity_poly.pdbx_strand_id
1 'polypeptide(L)'
;MKKLGRNDPCPCGSGKKYKQCCLKAEQAKIASDRSEAVPKAINWLFTKYGQTAREALDEGFFGGLDEDEYAMLQDLPGDSYQCIMINAMEWFLADGVMTIKGEDHRVADLLLGRGGPLFSAEQRQWIELLTAKPLRLYEIITVIPGESMTLKDVMLPERPPVVIREKSGSRQANPYDLMAARILPVGNHFELSGAVYDIPRNRSWDLLEELRDELEGVEPDSLLAKEITSVIIPDQWLQLFVKAFEIPQLIDHVTGEPLLFVTDHYRVRNWDALDQALSGEADIEGSREEGWGRIFKGKDGLIRRSIGIDAGKRPDRIKVSYRTQKYADEGRPWFEAVVGKAVAFVSREISDPKGMLANLQPNESKKTSVPLELPPEMLTELIEKRIRQLYMDWADKPSP
;
A
#
# COMPACT_ATOMS: atom_id res chain seq x y z
N MET A 1 -24.39 -1.71 47.82
CA MET A 1 -22.95 -1.37 47.70
C MET A 1 -22.81 -0.15 46.79
N LYS A 2 -22.07 0.88 47.21
CA LYS A 2 -21.86 2.10 46.40
C LYS A 2 -20.94 1.74 45.22
N LYS A 3 -21.37 1.98 43.97
CA LYS A 3 -20.53 1.74 42.78
C LYS A 3 -19.28 2.63 42.89
N LEU A 4 -18.10 2.02 42.78
CA LEU A 4 -16.81 2.71 42.76
C LEU A 4 -16.75 3.63 41.52
N GLY A 5 -16.60 4.94 41.74
CA GLY A 5 -16.49 5.93 40.68
C GLY A 5 -15.09 5.98 40.07
N ARG A 6 -14.97 6.28 38.77
CA ARG A 6 -13.67 6.36 38.05
C ARG A 6 -12.66 7.31 38.73
N ASN A 7 -13.13 8.36 39.38
CA ASN A 7 -12.27 9.34 40.05
C ASN A 7 -12.03 9.06 41.54
N ASP A 8 -12.65 8.02 42.11
CA ASP A 8 -12.50 7.67 43.53
C ASP A 8 -11.09 7.18 43.85
N PRO A 9 -10.62 7.29 45.11
CA PRO A 9 -9.39 6.65 45.55
C PRO A 9 -9.41 5.15 45.23
N CYS A 10 -8.31 4.64 44.68
CA CYS A 10 -8.24 3.26 44.24
C CYS A 10 -8.26 2.30 45.46
N PRO A 11 -9.12 1.26 45.47
CA PRO A 11 -9.29 0.37 46.61
C PRO A 11 -8.07 -0.51 46.93
N CYS A 12 -7.08 -0.57 46.03
CA CYS A 12 -5.82 -1.28 46.26
C CYS A 12 -4.85 -0.55 47.21
N GLY A 13 -5.21 0.63 47.72
CA GLY A 13 -4.37 1.38 48.65
C GLY A 13 -3.22 2.16 47.99
N SER A 14 -3.19 2.28 46.66
CA SER A 14 -2.10 2.95 45.94
C SER A 14 -2.07 4.48 46.09
N GLY A 15 -3.09 5.09 46.71
CA GLY A 15 -3.25 6.55 46.79
C GLY A 15 -3.62 7.24 45.47
N LYS A 16 -3.65 6.51 44.34
CA LYS A 16 -4.05 7.04 43.01
C LYS A 16 -5.57 6.98 42.82
N LYS A 17 -6.10 7.76 41.88
CA LYS A 17 -7.51 7.61 41.41
C LYS A 17 -7.69 6.24 40.74
N TYR A 18 -8.84 5.60 40.91
CA TYR A 18 -9.13 4.26 40.36
C TYR A 18 -8.86 4.17 38.85
N LYS A 19 -9.25 5.20 38.07
CA LYS A 19 -8.96 5.29 36.62
C LYS A 19 -7.48 5.34 36.24
N GLN A 20 -6.61 5.73 37.17
CA GLN A 20 -5.15 5.83 36.96
C GLN A 20 -4.40 4.65 37.60
N CYS A 21 -5.10 3.65 38.13
CA CYS A 21 -4.51 2.52 38.81
C CYS A 21 -5.22 1.22 38.39
N CYS A 22 -6.00 0.57 39.26
CA CYS A 22 -6.56 -0.75 38.99
C CYS A 22 -7.41 -0.81 37.71
N LEU A 23 -8.11 0.26 37.32
CA LEU A 23 -8.85 0.27 36.06
C LEU A 23 -7.93 0.13 34.84
N LYS A 24 -6.76 0.79 34.83
CA LYS A 24 -5.77 0.66 33.75
C LYS A 24 -5.17 -0.75 33.72
N ALA A 25 -4.85 -1.31 34.88
CA ALA A 25 -4.33 -2.67 34.98
C ALA A 25 -5.36 -3.72 34.53
N GLU A 26 -6.63 -3.52 34.87
CA GLU A 26 -7.75 -4.35 34.43
C GLU A 26 -7.94 -4.25 32.91
N GLN A 27 -7.92 -3.04 32.36
CA GLN A 27 -7.94 -2.81 30.91
C GLN A 27 -6.78 -3.48 30.18
N ALA A 28 -5.55 -3.40 30.72
CA ALA A 28 -4.37 -4.06 30.16
C ALA A 28 -4.45 -5.59 30.23
N LYS A 29 -5.11 -6.14 31.26
CA LYS A 29 -5.34 -7.58 31.37
C LYS A 29 -6.38 -8.07 30.36
N ILE A 30 -7.50 -7.35 30.20
CA ILE A 30 -8.54 -7.65 29.20
C ILE A 30 -7.94 -7.62 27.79
N ALA A 31 -7.20 -6.55 27.50
CA ALA A 31 -6.39 -6.39 26.31
C ALA A 31 -5.48 -7.59 25.98
N SER A 32 -4.71 -8.04 26.98
CA SER A 32 -3.83 -9.21 26.85
C SER A 32 -4.61 -10.50 26.62
N ASP A 33 -5.71 -10.72 27.36
CA ASP A 33 -6.56 -11.92 27.20
C ASP A 33 -7.20 -12.00 25.82
N ARG A 34 -7.67 -10.85 25.32
CA ARG A 34 -8.23 -10.68 23.99
C ARG A 34 -7.22 -10.97 22.88
N SER A 35 -5.96 -10.59 23.09
CA SER A 35 -4.88 -10.83 22.14
C SER A 35 -4.59 -12.32 21.90
N GLU A 36 -4.95 -13.18 22.85
CA GLU A 36 -4.83 -14.65 22.76
C GLU A 36 -6.03 -15.31 22.04
N ALA A 37 -7.09 -14.56 21.71
CA ALA A 37 -8.27 -15.12 21.04
C ALA A 37 -7.95 -15.68 19.66
N VAL A 38 -7.21 -14.91 18.84
CA VAL A 38 -6.84 -15.28 17.47
C VAL A 38 -5.87 -16.48 17.44
N PRO A 39 -4.74 -16.49 18.17
CA PRO A 39 -3.86 -17.67 18.25
C PRO A 39 -4.61 -18.93 18.69
N LYS A 40 -5.52 -18.82 19.68
CA LYS A 40 -6.31 -19.94 20.16
C LYS A 40 -7.30 -20.46 19.12
N ALA A 41 -7.93 -19.57 18.36
CA ALA A 41 -8.82 -19.92 17.27
C ALA A 41 -8.07 -20.68 16.16
N ILE A 42 -6.93 -20.15 15.72
CA ILE A 42 -6.06 -20.75 14.70
C ILE A 42 -5.60 -22.13 15.15
N ASN A 43 -4.99 -22.23 16.35
CA ASN A 43 -4.50 -23.48 16.87
C ASN A 43 -5.60 -24.55 16.95
N TRP A 44 -6.79 -24.19 17.45
CA TRP A 44 -7.91 -25.12 17.50
C TRP A 44 -8.35 -25.58 16.10
N LEU A 45 -8.44 -24.66 15.14
CA LEU A 45 -8.90 -24.93 13.78
C LEU A 45 -7.98 -25.92 13.07
N PHE A 46 -6.68 -25.65 13.06
CA PHE A 46 -5.69 -26.51 12.42
C PHE A 46 -5.42 -27.81 13.19
N THR A 47 -5.54 -27.81 14.52
CA THR A 47 -5.45 -29.06 15.30
C THR A 47 -6.63 -29.99 14.99
N LYS A 48 -7.84 -29.43 14.88
CA LYS A 48 -9.06 -30.23 14.75
C LYS A 48 -9.33 -30.68 13.31
N TYR A 49 -9.11 -29.81 12.34
CA TYR A 49 -9.46 -30.06 10.94
C TYR A 49 -8.25 -30.25 10.03
N GLY A 50 -7.03 -29.97 10.51
CA GLY A 50 -5.80 -30.35 9.84
C GLY A 50 -5.73 -29.88 8.39
N GLN A 51 -5.72 -30.86 7.48
CA GLN A 51 -5.61 -30.63 6.05
C GLN A 51 -6.82 -29.89 5.48
N THR A 52 -8.04 -30.22 5.91
CA THR A 52 -9.27 -29.57 5.43
C THR A 52 -9.29 -28.07 5.71
N ALA A 53 -8.69 -27.62 6.83
CA ALA A 53 -8.57 -26.19 7.12
C ALA A 53 -7.51 -25.51 6.24
N ARG A 54 -6.46 -26.21 5.83
CA ARG A 54 -5.44 -25.68 4.91
C ARG A 54 -5.99 -25.54 3.51
N GLU A 55 -6.64 -26.58 2.99
CA GLU A 55 -7.25 -26.57 1.66
C GLU A 55 -8.29 -25.46 1.55
N ALA A 56 -9.17 -25.31 2.55
CA ALA A 56 -10.17 -24.25 2.55
C ALA A 56 -9.58 -22.83 2.63
N LEU A 57 -8.46 -22.66 3.35
CA LEU A 57 -7.74 -21.39 3.36
C LEU A 57 -7.12 -21.11 1.99
N ASP A 58 -6.42 -22.10 1.44
CA ASP A 58 -5.69 -21.99 0.17
C ASP A 58 -6.67 -21.67 -0.96
N GLU A 59 -7.74 -22.45 -1.11
CA GLU A 59 -8.79 -22.23 -2.10
C GLU A 59 -9.54 -20.91 -1.87
N GLY A 60 -9.83 -20.57 -0.61
CA GLY A 60 -10.65 -19.41 -0.28
C GLY A 60 -9.92 -18.07 -0.40
N PHE A 61 -8.68 -17.98 0.05
CA PHE A 61 -7.91 -16.73 0.10
C PHE A 61 -6.97 -16.58 -1.10
N PHE A 62 -6.39 -17.68 -1.58
CA PHE A 62 -5.41 -17.66 -2.67
C PHE A 62 -5.96 -18.19 -4.00
N GLY A 63 -7.23 -18.64 -4.06
CA GLY A 63 -7.82 -19.26 -5.25
C GLY A 63 -7.93 -18.37 -6.49
N GLY A 64 -7.73 -17.05 -6.36
CA GLY A 64 -7.63 -16.12 -7.49
C GLY A 64 -6.25 -16.10 -8.18
N LEU A 65 -5.28 -16.83 -7.64
CA LEU A 65 -3.93 -16.95 -8.19
C LEU A 65 -3.75 -18.26 -8.95
N ASP A 66 -2.96 -18.22 -10.02
CA ASP A 66 -2.46 -19.45 -10.64
C ASP A 66 -1.29 -20.07 -9.86
N GLU A 67 -0.84 -21.26 -10.28
CA GLU A 67 0.25 -21.99 -9.60
C GLU A 67 1.58 -21.21 -9.58
N ASP A 68 1.88 -20.47 -10.64
CA ASP A 68 3.12 -19.69 -10.75
C ASP A 68 3.04 -18.44 -9.86
N GLU A 69 1.91 -17.74 -9.87
CA GLU A 69 1.63 -16.58 -9.01
C GLU A 69 1.66 -16.95 -7.53
N TYR A 70 1.07 -18.09 -7.15
CA TYR A 70 1.12 -18.59 -5.78
C TYR A 70 2.56 -18.90 -5.34
N ALA A 71 3.35 -19.54 -6.21
CA ALA A 71 4.77 -19.79 -5.94
C ALA A 71 5.57 -18.47 -5.76
N MET A 72 5.24 -17.42 -6.52
CA MET A 72 5.87 -16.11 -6.35
C MET A 72 5.65 -15.52 -4.96
N LEU A 73 4.48 -15.74 -4.34
CA LEU A 73 4.23 -15.30 -2.96
C LEU A 73 5.14 -16.02 -1.96
N GLN A 74 5.38 -17.31 -2.15
CA GLN A 74 6.23 -18.12 -1.28
C GLN A 74 7.71 -17.73 -1.37
N ASP A 75 8.11 -17.16 -2.51
CA ASP A 75 9.46 -16.65 -2.76
C ASP A 75 9.69 -15.22 -2.22
N LEU A 76 8.67 -14.55 -1.68
CA LEU A 76 8.80 -13.22 -1.09
C LEU A 76 9.72 -13.24 0.16
N PRO A 77 10.32 -12.09 0.52
CA PRO A 77 11.00 -11.94 1.80
C PRO A 77 10.10 -12.38 2.96
N GLY A 78 10.69 -13.04 3.97
CA GLY A 78 9.92 -13.67 5.05
C GLY A 78 8.96 -12.72 5.78
N ASP A 79 9.32 -11.45 5.96
CA ASP A 79 8.46 -10.46 6.60
C ASP A 79 7.21 -10.13 5.75
N SER A 80 7.34 -10.12 4.42
CA SER A 80 6.24 -9.87 3.48
C SER A 80 5.28 -11.05 3.43
N TYR A 81 5.81 -12.27 3.28
CA TYR A 81 4.98 -13.48 3.31
C TYR A 81 4.27 -13.67 4.66
N GLN A 82 4.95 -13.33 5.77
CA GLN A 82 4.33 -13.34 7.09
C GLN A 82 3.15 -12.35 7.18
N CYS A 83 3.25 -11.17 6.56
CA CYS A 83 2.15 -10.21 6.51
C CYS A 83 0.94 -10.79 5.75
N ILE A 84 1.18 -11.43 4.60
CA ILE A 84 0.14 -12.13 3.83
C ILE A 84 -0.54 -13.20 4.68
N MET A 85 0.23 -14.02 5.39
CA MET A 85 -0.34 -15.06 6.25
C MET A 85 -1.16 -14.51 7.42
N ILE A 86 -0.77 -13.38 8.02
CA ILE A 86 -1.59 -12.72 9.06
C ILE A 86 -2.95 -12.30 8.49
N ASN A 87 -2.95 -11.71 7.30
CA ASN A 87 -4.17 -11.27 6.63
C ASN A 87 -5.06 -12.46 6.21
N ALA A 88 -4.45 -13.51 5.66
CA ALA A 88 -5.12 -14.75 5.28
C ALA A 88 -5.78 -15.43 6.49
N MET A 89 -5.07 -15.51 7.63
CA MET A 89 -5.61 -16.08 8.87
C MET A 89 -6.78 -15.26 9.41
N GLU A 90 -6.66 -13.94 9.48
CA GLU A 90 -7.77 -13.10 9.95
C GLU A 90 -8.99 -13.26 9.04
N TRP A 91 -8.79 -13.20 7.72
CA TRP A 91 -9.84 -13.41 6.74
C TRP A 91 -10.52 -14.76 6.95
N PHE A 92 -9.74 -15.83 7.12
CA PHE A 92 -10.27 -17.18 7.29
C PHE A 92 -11.12 -17.31 8.56
N LEU A 93 -10.69 -16.69 9.66
CA LEU A 93 -11.49 -16.65 10.91
C LEU A 93 -12.79 -15.84 10.75
N ALA A 94 -12.77 -14.76 9.99
CA ALA A 94 -13.90 -13.83 9.84
C ALA A 94 -14.94 -14.31 8.81
N ASP A 95 -14.45 -14.80 7.66
CA ASP A 95 -15.21 -14.96 6.42
C ASP A 95 -14.99 -16.31 5.74
N GLY A 96 -13.99 -17.09 6.17
CA GLY A 96 -13.69 -18.40 5.61
C GLY A 96 -14.86 -19.38 5.69
N VAL A 97 -14.96 -20.23 4.68
CA VAL A 97 -15.91 -21.34 4.58
C VAL A 97 -15.12 -22.64 4.42
N MET A 98 -15.57 -23.69 5.09
CA MET A 98 -14.99 -25.03 5.01
C MET A 98 -16.06 -26.05 4.67
N THR A 99 -15.77 -26.91 3.69
CA THR A 99 -16.63 -28.04 3.38
C THR A 99 -16.26 -29.24 4.26
N ILE A 100 -17.16 -29.64 5.16
CA ILE A 100 -16.98 -30.79 6.06
C ILE A 100 -18.05 -31.82 5.74
N LYS A 101 -17.63 -33.01 5.29
CA LYS A 101 -18.54 -34.11 4.88
C LYS A 101 -19.56 -33.69 3.81
N GLY A 102 -19.16 -32.78 2.91
CA GLY A 102 -20.00 -32.30 1.81
C GLY A 102 -20.98 -31.18 2.17
N GLU A 103 -20.91 -30.64 3.40
CA GLU A 103 -21.67 -29.46 3.81
C GLU A 103 -20.73 -28.28 4.09
N ASP A 104 -21.12 -27.10 3.63
CA ASP A 104 -20.35 -25.87 3.83
C ASP A 104 -20.64 -25.26 5.20
N HIS A 105 -19.58 -24.96 5.94
CA HIS A 105 -19.65 -24.33 7.25
C HIS A 105 -18.79 -23.08 7.28
N ARG A 106 -19.35 -21.96 7.76
CA ARG A 106 -18.52 -20.79 8.07
C ARG A 106 -17.58 -21.13 9.22
N VAL A 107 -16.31 -20.76 9.08
CA VAL A 107 -15.30 -20.92 10.13
C VAL A 107 -15.75 -20.23 11.43
N ALA A 108 -16.35 -19.05 11.30
CA ALA A 108 -16.98 -18.32 12.40
C ALA A 108 -17.97 -19.18 13.22
N ASP A 109 -18.84 -19.94 12.55
CA ASP A 109 -19.85 -20.79 13.19
C ASP A 109 -19.22 -22.00 13.88
N LEU A 110 -18.12 -22.54 13.33
CA LEU A 110 -17.35 -23.61 13.96
C LEU A 110 -16.64 -23.14 15.24
N LEU A 111 -16.11 -21.91 15.23
CA LEU A 111 -15.41 -21.31 16.37
C LEU A 111 -16.37 -20.91 17.49
N LEU A 112 -17.50 -20.30 17.14
CA LEU A 112 -18.47 -19.77 18.09
C LEU A 112 -19.56 -20.78 18.47
N GLY A 113 -19.71 -21.85 17.70
CA GLY A 113 -20.70 -22.89 17.89
C GLY A 113 -20.30 -23.98 18.88
N ARG A 114 -21.14 -25.02 18.94
CA ARG A 114 -20.96 -26.14 19.87
C ARG A 114 -19.70 -26.94 19.52
N GLY A 115 -18.81 -27.10 20.50
CA GLY A 115 -17.56 -27.86 20.33
C GLY A 115 -16.41 -27.05 19.75
N GLY A 116 -16.57 -25.73 19.61
CA GLY A 116 -15.51 -24.75 19.37
C GLY A 116 -14.48 -24.66 20.52
N PRO A 117 -13.42 -23.84 20.37
CA PRO A 117 -12.44 -23.63 21.42
C PRO A 117 -13.04 -22.97 22.67
N LEU A 118 -12.44 -23.23 23.83
CA LEU A 118 -12.88 -22.67 25.11
C LEU A 118 -12.44 -21.21 25.25
N PHE A 119 -13.19 -20.27 24.70
CA PHE A 119 -12.91 -18.84 24.89
C PHE A 119 -13.33 -18.31 26.26
N SER A 120 -12.57 -17.35 26.79
CA SER A 120 -13.10 -16.42 27.81
C SER A 120 -14.25 -15.58 27.22
N ALA A 121 -14.99 -14.86 28.07
CA ALA A 121 -16.02 -13.94 27.58
C ALA A 121 -15.45 -12.86 26.64
N GLU A 122 -14.30 -12.29 26.99
CA GLU A 122 -13.61 -11.25 26.20
C GLU A 122 -13.08 -11.82 24.88
N GLN A 123 -12.50 -13.03 24.91
CA GLN A 123 -12.03 -13.71 23.70
C GLN A 123 -13.18 -14.04 22.75
N ARG A 124 -14.31 -14.54 23.28
CA ARG A 124 -15.49 -14.84 22.48
C ARG A 124 -16.05 -13.56 21.84
N GLN A 125 -16.19 -12.50 22.63
CA GLN A 125 -16.66 -11.21 22.14
C GLN A 125 -15.75 -10.66 21.03
N TRP A 126 -14.43 -10.86 21.12
CA TRP A 126 -13.51 -10.45 20.07
C TRP A 126 -13.73 -11.20 18.76
N ILE A 127 -13.93 -12.52 18.81
CA ILE A 127 -14.24 -13.31 17.60
C ILE A 127 -15.62 -12.94 17.04
N GLU A 128 -16.61 -12.70 17.89
CA GLU A 128 -17.93 -12.19 17.46
C GLU A 128 -17.82 -10.82 16.76
N LEU A 129 -17.01 -9.90 17.30
CA LEU A 129 -16.76 -8.60 16.67
C LEU A 129 -16.01 -8.74 15.34
N LEU A 130 -14.97 -9.58 15.30
CA LEU A 130 -14.18 -9.83 14.09
C LEU A 130 -15.06 -10.36 12.96
N THR A 131 -15.89 -11.36 13.25
CA THR A 131 -16.76 -12.03 12.27
C THR A 131 -17.96 -11.18 11.84
N ALA A 132 -18.40 -10.22 12.67
CA ALA A 132 -19.51 -9.34 12.35
C ALA A 132 -19.11 -8.12 11.52
N LYS A 133 -17.84 -7.69 11.56
CA LYS A 133 -17.39 -6.44 10.92
C LYS A 133 -16.89 -6.69 9.49
N PRO A 134 -17.30 -5.86 8.51
CA PRO A 134 -16.86 -6.01 7.13
C PRO A 134 -15.43 -5.50 6.94
N LEU A 135 -14.70 -6.14 6.02
CA LEU A 135 -13.48 -5.58 5.46
C LEU A 135 -13.84 -4.43 4.52
N ARG A 136 -13.17 -3.29 4.64
CA ARG A 136 -13.47 -2.11 3.81
C ARG A 136 -12.22 -1.33 3.47
N LEU A 137 -12.30 -0.62 2.35
CA LEU A 137 -11.26 0.28 1.88
C LEU A 137 -11.44 1.67 2.47
N TYR A 138 -10.37 2.20 3.08
CA TYR A 138 -10.33 3.51 3.70
C TYR A 138 -9.19 4.36 3.15
N GLU A 139 -9.42 5.67 3.13
CA GLU A 139 -8.39 6.69 2.96
C GLU A 139 -7.96 7.22 4.34
N ILE A 140 -6.65 7.33 4.55
CA ILE A 140 -6.09 7.94 5.76
C ILE A 140 -6.19 9.47 5.62
N ILE A 141 -6.98 10.13 6.48
CA ILE A 141 -7.16 11.59 6.41
C ILE A 141 -6.14 12.33 7.27
N THR A 142 -5.91 11.84 8.49
CA THR A 142 -4.93 12.44 9.43
C THR A 142 -4.27 11.35 10.26
N VAL A 143 -3.01 11.60 10.64
CA VAL A 143 -2.20 10.68 11.45
C VAL A 143 -1.62 11.44 12.64
N ILE A 144 -1.73 10.84 13.83
CA ILE A 144 -0.98 11.24 15.03
C ILE A 144 0.01 10.10 15.31
N PRO A 145 1.30 10.25 14.93
CA PRO A 145 2.28 9.17 15.02
C PRO A 145 2.42 8.59 16.42
N GLY A 146 2.27 7.27 16.54
CA GLY A 146 2.37 6.59 17.83
C GLY A 146 1.07 6.55 18.64
N GLU A 147 -0.03 7.10 18.13
CA GLU A 147 -1.28 7.26 18.89
C GLU A 147 -2.55 6.89 18.10
N SER A 148 -2.78 7.50 16.94
CA SER A 148 -4.03 7.31 16.19
C SER A 148 -3.91 7.66 14.72
N MET A 149 -4.90 7.23 13.95
CA MET A 149 -5.16 7.72 12.60
C MET A 149 -6.67 7.85 12.37
N THR A 150 -7.06 8.72 11.44
CA THR A 150 -8.47 8.93 11.07
C THR A 150 -8.71 8.37 9.68
N LEU A 151 -9.67 7.46 9.57
CA LEU A 151 -9.98 6.72 8.36
C LEU A 151 -11.32 7.16 7.78
N LYS A 152 -11.37 7.45 6.49
CA LYS A 152 -12.60 7.76 5.75
C LYS A 152 -12.92 6.62 4.79
N ASP A 153 -14.15 6.12 4.84
CA ASP A 153 -14.62 5.06 3.95
C ASP A 153 -14.63 5.57 2.49
N VAL A 154 -13.95 4.85 1.60
CA VAL A 154 -13.80 5.26 0.19
C VAL A 154 -15.07 4.99 -0.61
N MET A 155 -15.74 3.87 -0.33
CA MET A 155 -16.96 3.47 -1.04
C MET A 155 -18.19 4.17 -0.47
N LEU A 156 -18.13 4.64 0.77
CA LEU A 156 -19.22 5.36 1.45
C LEU A 156 -18.73 6.70 2.02
N PRO A 157 -18.37 7.66 1.17
CA PRO A 157 -17.72 8.91 1.58
C PRO A 157 -18.58 9.83 2.45
N GLU A 158 -19.90 9.60 2.48
CA GLU A 158 -20.87 10.30 3.34
C GLU A 158 -20.81 9.85 4.80
N ARG A 159 -20.18 8.70 5.09
CA ARG A 159 -19.99 8.25 6.47
C ARG A 159 -18.96 9.15 7.17
N PRO A 160 -19.19 9.48 8.45
CA PRO A 160 -18.22 10.25 9.21
C PRO A 160 -16.90 9.47 9.31
N PRO A 161 -15.74 10.13 9.15
CA PRO A 161 -14.45 9.48 9.38
C PRO A 161 -14.34 8.92 10.80
N VAL A 162 -13.65 7.80 10.94
CA VAL A 162 -13.49 7.08 12.21
C VAL A 162 -12.07 7.26 12.73
N VAL A 163 -11.95 7.73 13.97
CA VAL A 163 -10.66 7.80 14.67
C VAL A 163 -10.35 6.42 15.25
N ILE A 164 -9.27 5.80 14.77
CA ILE A 164 -8.77 4.53 15.29
C ILE A 164 -7.57 4.76 16.18
N ARG A 165 -7.51 4.02 17.29
CA ARG A 165 -6.34 3.98 18.16
C ARG A 165 -5.36 2.98 17.57
N GLU A 166 -4.23 3.50 17.13
CA GLU A 166 -3.19 2.70 16.49
C GLU A 166 -1.84 3.33 16.82
N LYS A 167 -0.90 2.53 17.38
CA LYS A 167 0.43 3.01 17.76
C LYS A 167 1.55 2.70 16.76
N SER A 168 1.54 1.52 16.14
CA SER A 168 2.67 1.03 15.36
C SER A 168 2.56 1.47 13.91
N GLY A 169 1.44 1.17 13.26
CA GLY A 169 1.09 1.59 11.92
C GLY A 169 1.05 3.12 11.74
N SER A 170 0.60 3.89 12.73
CA SER A 170 0.52 5.35 12.69
C SER A 170 1.89 6.02 12.65
N ARG A 171 2.98 5.31 12.96
CA ARG A 171 4.35 5.84 12.80
C ARG A 171 4.83 5.83 11.35
N GLN A 172 4.20 5.03 10.50
CA GLN A 172 4.61 4.81 9.11
C GLN A 172 3.52 5.18 8.10
N ALA A 173 2.26 5.30 8.56
CA ALA A 173 1.13 5.72 7.75
C ALA A 173 1.27 7.18 7.29
N ASN A 174 0.91 7.44 6.03
CA ASN A 174 0.84 8.79 5.49
C ASN A 174 -0.63 9.18 5.23
N PRO A 175 -0.98 10.47 5.40
CA PRO A 175 -2.22 10.98 4.86
C PRO A 175 -2.33 10.68 3.36
N TYR A 176 -3.55 10.37 2.92
CA TYR A 176 -3.94 9.95 1.57
C TYR A 176 -3.51 8.55 1.14
N ASP A 177 -2.84 7.78 1.98
CA ASP A 177 -2.66 6.34 1.74
C ASP A 177 -4.04 5.65 1.76
N LEU A 178 -4.19 4.61 0.93
CA LEU A 178 -5.35 3.73 0.96
C LEU A 178 -4.99 2.45 1.70
N MET A 179 -5.86 2.04 2.60
CA MET A 179 -5.72 0.79 3.34
C MET A 179 -7.07 0.12 3.46
N ALA A 180 -7.13 -1.19 3.29
CA ALA A 180 -8.30 -1.95 3.71
C ALA A 180 -8.07 -2.60 5.07
N ALA A 181 -9.10 -2.60 5.92
CA ALA A 181 -9.07 -3.22 7.24
C ALA A 181 -10.48 -3.44 7.80
N ARG A 182 -10.59 -4.21 8.89
CA ARG A 182 -11.80 -4.22 9.73
C ARG A 182 -11.62 -3.27 10.90
N ILE A 183 -12.58 -2.38 11.09
CA ILE A 183 -12.62 -1.47 12.24
C ILE A 183 -13.50 -2.07 13.34
N LEU A 184 -12.90 -2.38 14.48
CA LEU A 184 -13.55 -3.04 15.61
C LEU A 184 -13.85 -2.03 16.74
N PRO A 185 -15.09 -1.96 17.24
CA PRO A 185 -15.42 -1.16 18.41
C PRO A 185 -14.92 -1.84 19.69
N VAL A 186 -14.13 -1.14 20.49
CA VAL A 186 -13.54 -1.65 21.73
C VAL A 186 -13.85 -0.67 22.87
N GLY A 187 -14.86 -1.00 23.67
CA GLY A 187 -15.31 -0.12 24.74
C GLY A 187 -15.79 1.23 24.21
N ASN A 188 -14.97 2.27 24.32
CA ASN A 188 -15.29 3.64 23.91
C ASN A 188 -14.38 4.18 22.79
N HIS A 189 -13.60 3.32 22.13
CA HIS A 189 -12.75 3.69 21.00
C HIS A 189 -12.82 2.62 19.92
N PHE A 190 -12.15 2.87 18.80
CA PHE A 190 -12.02 1.92 17.69
C PHE A 190 -10.59 1.45 17.54
N GLU A 191 -10.42 0.20 17.13
CA GLU A 191 -9.13 -0.42 16.83
C GLU A 191 -9.22 -1.15 15.48
N LEU A 192 -8.07 -1.42 14.86
CA LEU A 192 -7.99 -2.34 13.74
C LEU A 192 -7.99 -3.79 14.26
N SER A 193 -8.55 -4.71 13.48
CA SER A 193 -8.55 -6.14 13.77
C SER A 193 -7.15 -6.76 13.82
N GLY A 194 -6.22 -6.25 13.02
CA GLY A 194 -4.82 -6.68 12.96
C GLY A 194 -4.32 -6.90 11.54
N ALA A 195 -5.20 -7.34 10.63
CA ALA A 195 -4.94 -7.40 9.20
C ALA A 195 -5.13 -6.02 8.56
N VAL A 196 -4.15 -5.65 7.76
CA VAL A 196 -4.12 -4.40 7.01
C VAL A 196 -3.66 -4.70 5.60
N TYR A 197 -4.43 -4.24 4.62
CA TYR A 197 -4.16 -4.42 3.20
C TYR A 197 -3.78 -3.04 2.65
N ASP A 198 -2.48 -2.78 2.58
CA ASP A 198 -1.99 -1.51 2.03
C ASP A 198 -2.18 -1.51 0.50
N ILE A 199 -2.93 -0.53 -0.01
CA ILE A 199 -3.24 -0.40 -1.43
C ILE A 199 -2.57 0.88 -1.96
N PRO A 200 -1.50 0.78 -2.77
CA PRO A 200 -0.92 1.95 -3.40
C PRO A 200 -1.97 2.65 -4.27
N ARG A 201 -2.15 3.96 -4.08
CA ARG A 201 -3.19 4.72 -4.80
C ARG A 201 -3.07 4.61 -6.32
N ASN A 202 -1.85 4.57 -6.85
CA ASN A 202 -1.58 4.38 -8.28
C ASN A 202 -1.88 2.96 -8.80
N ARG A 203 -2.16 2.00 -7.92
CA ARG A 203 -2.58 0.63 -8.24
C ARG A 203 -3.96 0.30 -7.67
N SER A 204 -4.74 1.31 -7.30
CA SER A 204 -6.08 1.12 -6.70
C SER A 204 -7.22 1.13 -7.72
N TRP A 205 -6.94 1.47 -8.98
CA TRP A 205 -7.98 1.69 -9.99
C TRP A 205 -8.84 0.44 -10.22
N ASP A 206 -8.21 -0.70 -10.51
CA ASP A 206 -8.90 -1.97 -10.77
C ASP A 206 -9.76 -2.39 -9.57
N LEU A 207 -9.20 -2.29 -8.35
CA LEU A 207 -9.94 -2.52 -7.10
C LEU A 207 -11.16 -1.60 -6.95
N LEU A 208 -11.02 -0.31 -7.25
CA LEU A 208 -12.10 0.67 -7.10
C LEU A 208 -13.20 0.51 -8.16
N GLU A 209 -12.82 0.11 -9.37
CA GLU A 209 -13.73 -0.20 -10.46
C GLU A 209 -14.54 -1.46 -10.13
N GLU A 210 -13.87 -2.56 -9.77
CA GLU A 210 -14.51 -3.82 -9.41
C GLU A 210 -15.42 -3.68 -8.17
N LEU A 211 -14.95 -3.01 -7.12
CA LEU A 211 -15.80 -2.73 -5.94
C LEU A 211 -17.02 -1.88 -6.29
N ARG A 212 -16.94 -0.95 -7.24
CA ARG A 212 -18.08 -0.10 -7.63
C ARG A 212 -19.12 -0.91 -8.39
N ASP A 213 -18.67 -1.75 -9.31
CA ASP A 213 -19.53 -2.55 -10.15
C ASP A 213 -20.24 -3.63 -9.31
N GLU A 214 -19.50 -4.36 -8.48
CA GLU A 214 -20.06 -5.45 -7.66
C GLU A 214 -20.94 -4.96 -6.51
N LEU A 215 -20.70 -3.74 -5.99
CA LEU A 215 -21.55 -3.14 -4.95
C LEU A 215 -22.73 -2.34 -5.52
N GLU A 216 -22.91 -2.26 -6.84
CA GLU A 216 -24.02 -1.50 -7.43
C GLU A 216 -25.38 -2.08 -6.99
N GLY A 217 -26.19 -1.25 -6.33
CA GLY A 217 -27.50 -1.66 -5.82
C GLY A 217 -27.46 -2.58 -4.58
N VAL A 218 -26.28 -2.85 -4.01
CA VAL A 218 -26.13 -3.67 -2.80
C VAL A 218 -26.21 -2.79 -1.56
N GLU A 219 -27.05 -3.18 -0.59
CA GLU A 219 -27.15 -2.49 0.71
C GLU A 219 -25.79 -2.55 1.45
N PRO A 220 -25.16 -1.40 1.79
CA PRO A 220 -23.75 -1.38 2.21
C PRO A 220 -23.38 -2.14 3.49
N ASP A 221 -24.33 -2.34 4.39
CA ASP A 221 -24.13 -3.10 5.64
C ASP A 221 -24.77 -4.50 5.61
N SER A 222 -25.16 -4.97 4.41
CA SER A 222 -25.68 -6.32 4.21
C SER A 222 -24.59 -7.40 4.30
N LEU A 223 -25.01 -8.65 4.49
CA LEU A 223 -24.11 -9.80 4.40
C LEU A 223 -23.47 -9.91 3.01
N LEU A 224 -24.23 -9.64 1.95
CA LEU A 224 -23.73 -9.67 0.57
C LEU A 224 -22.62 -8.64 0.35
N ALA A 225 -22.77 -7.39 0.80
CA ALA A 225 -21.71 -6.38 0.71
C ALA A 225 -20.43 -6.82 1.47
N LYS A 226 -20.60 -7.48 2.61
CA LYS A 226 -19.49 -8.04 3.39
C LYS A 226 -18.80 -9.18 2.63
N GLU A 227 -19.56 -10.09 2.01
CA GLU A 227 -19.02 -11.18 1.20
C GLU A 227 -18.24 -10.66 0.00
N ILE A 228 -18.83 -9.73 -0.77
CA ILE A 228 -18.19 -9.07 -1.92
C ILE A 228 -16.84 -8.44 -1.52
N THR A 229 -16.85 -7.60 -0.49
CA THR A 229 -15.62 -6.94 -0.01
C THR A 229 -14.61 -7.91 0.59
N SER A 230 -15.05 -9.02 1.17
CA SER A 230 -14.16 -10.06 1.70
C SER A 230 -13.46 -10.86 0.59
N VAL A 231 -13.97 -10.86 -0.64
CA VAL A 231 -13.34 -11.56 -1.77
C VAL A 231 -12.47 -10.61 -2.59
N ILE A 232 -13.02 -9.49 -3.04
CA ILE A 232 -12.36 -8.59 -3.98
C ILE A 232 -11.12 -7.93 -3.36
N ILE A 233 -11.21 -7.49 -2.11
CA ILE A 233 -10.11 -6.75 -1.48
C ILE A 233 -8.86 -7.64 -1.30
N PRO A 234 -8.94 -8.85 -0.72
CA PRO A 234 -7.78 -9.73 -0.65
C PRO A 234 -7.23 -10.12 -2.01
N ASP A 235 -8.09 -10.45 -2.98
CA ASP A 235 -7.66 -10.83 -4.32
C ASP A 235 -6.83 -9.72 -4.97
N GLN A 236 -7.39 -8.52 -5.08
CA GLN A 236 -6.70 -7.35 -5.65
C GLN A 236 -5.43 -6.97 -4.87
N TRP A 237 -5.41 -7.21 -3.56
CA TRP A 237 -4.21 -7.00 -2.76
C TRP A 237 -3.11 -8.03 -3.06
N LEU A 238 -3.44 -9.31 -3.21
CA LEU A 238 -2.49 -10.37 -3.60
C LEU A 238 -1.90 -10.09 -4.99
N GLN A 239 -2.72 -9.58 -5.91
CA GLN A 239 -2.29 -9.16 -7.24
C GLN A 239 -1.18 -8.08 -7.21
N LEU A 240 -1.05 -7.29 -6.13
CA LEU A 240 0.04 -6.32 -6.00
C LEU A 240 1.42 -6.97 -5.87
N PHE A 241 1.48 -8.20 -5.36
CA PHE A 241 2.72 -8.94 -5.14
C PHE A 241 3.16 -9.75 -6.35
N VAL A 242 2.21 -10.21 -7.17
CA VAL A 242 2.49 -11.11 -8.30
C VAL A 242 2.51 -10.37 -9.63
N LYS A 243 1.69 -9.32 -9.82
CA LYS A 243 1.73 -8.50 -11.02
C LYS A 243 2.84 -7.47 -10.94
N ALA A 244 3.77 -7.55 -11.88
CA ALA A 244 4.79 -6.53 -12.08
C ALA A 244 4.14 -5.15 -12.25
N PHE A 245 4.64 -4.16 -11.50
CA PHE A 245 4.21 -2.78 -11.71
C PHE A 245 4.73 -2.31 -13.07
N GLU A 246 3.84 -2.22 -14.06
CA GLU A 246 4.19 -1.63 -15.34
C GLU A 246 4.19 -0.11 -15.25
N ILE A 247 5.37 0.48 -15.41
CA ILE A 247 5.47 1.92 -15.59
C ILE A 247 4.73 2.25 -16.91
N PRO A 248 3.68 3.09 -16.87
CA PRO A 248 2.92 3.43 -18.06
C PRO A 248 3.83 4.11 -19.07
N GLN A 249 3.62 3.83 -20.36
CA GLN A 249 4.34 4.51 -21.42
C GLN A 249 3.90 5.99 -21.45
N LEU A 250 4.83 6.90 -21.19
CA LEU A 250 4.56 8.32 -21.23
C LEU A 250 4.53 8.77 -22.69
N ILE A 251 3.45 9.46 -23.10
CA ILE A 251 3.26 9.94 -24.47
C ILE A 251 3.41 11.47 -24.50
N ASP A 252 4.19 12.01 -25.45
CA ASP A 252 4.21 13.46 -25.70
C ASP A 252 2.88 13.88 -26.33
N HIS A 253 2.20 14.81 -25.66
CA HIS A 253 0.89 15.29 -26.09
C HIS A 253 0.88 15.92 -27.49
N VAL A 254 2.01 16.48 -27.96
CA VAL A 254 2.06 17.22 -29.23
C VAL A 254 2.41 16.29 -30.39
N THR A 255 3.41 15.43 -30.24
CA THR A 255 3.81 14.51 -31.31
C THR A 255 2.97 13.24 -31.34
N GLY A 256 2.35 12.85 -30.22
CA GLY A 256 1.68 11.57 -30.05
C GLY A 256 2.64 10.38 -29.93
N GLU A 257 3.95 10.64 -29.82
CA GLU A 257 4.96 9.59 -29.70
C GLU A 257 5.29 9.30 -28.22
N PRO A 258 5.76 8.10 -27.90
CA PRO A 258 6.38 7.82 -26.62
C PRO A 258 7.52 8.80 -26.31
N LEU A 259 7.63 9.21 -25.04
CA LEU A 259 8.77 9.96 -24.58
C LEU A 259 10.04 9.13 -24.77
N LEU A 260 11.01 9.75 -25.43
CA LEU A 260 12.33 9.21 -25.68
C LEU A 260 13.30 10.37 -25.55
N PHE A 261 14.09 10.38 -24.47
CA PHE A 261 15.01 11.47 -24.22
C PHE A 261 16.22 11.30 -25.12
N VAL A 262 16.27 12.09 -26.19
CA VAL A 262 17.38 12.13 -27.13
C VAL A 262 18.24 13.33 -26.81
N THR A 263 19.53 13.13 -26.60
CA THR A 263 20.49 14.21 -26.36
C THR A 263 21.62 14.16 -27.38
N ASP A 264 21.71 15.20 -28.19
CA ASP A 264 22.84 15.41 -29.09
C ASP A 264 23.95 16.19 -28.39
N HIS A 265 25.16 15.65 -28.44
CA HIS A 265 26.34 16.27 -27.89
C HIS A 265 27.12 16.95 -28.99
N TYR A 266 27.38 18.24 -28.80
CA TYR A 266 28.19 19.03 -29.71
C TYR A 266 29.46 19.52 -29.02
N ARG A 267 30.51 19.72 -29.82
CA ARG A 267 31.67 20.53 -29.45
C ARG A 267 31.49 21.93 -29.99
N VAL A 268 31.63 22.93 -29.13
CA VAL A 268 31.57 24.35 -29.52
C VAL A 268 32.94 24.79 -30.03
N ARG A 269 32.96 25.36 -31.23
CA ARG A 269 34.15 25.92 -31.89
C ARG A 269 34.21 27.44 -31.76
N ASN A 270 33.06 28.09 -31.70
CA ASN A 270 32.95 29.53 -31.54
C ASN A 270 31.68 29.85 -30.71
N TRP A 271 31.88 30.33 -29.48
CA TRP A 271 30.79 30.64 -28.56
C TRP A 271 30.01 31.89 -28.99
N ASP A 272 30.70 32.93 -29.45
CA ASP A 272 30.04 34.18 -29.85
C ASP A 272 29.16 33.96 -31.09
N ALA A 273 29.65 33.16 -32.05
CA ALA A 273 28.85 32.80 -33.22
C ALA A 273 27.65 31.90 -32.86
N LEU A 274 27.80 31.01 -31.87
CA LEU A 274 26.71 30.17 -31.39
C LEU A 274 25.62 31.01 -30.69
N ASP A 275 26.03 31.87 -29.76
CA ASP A 275 25.13 32.74 -29.00
C ASP A 275 24.40 33.73 -29.92
N GLN A 276 25.12 34.34 -30.88
CA GLN A 276 24.52 35.23 -31.86
C GLN A 276 23.53 34.52 -32.79
N ALA A 277 23.85 33.29 -33.23
CA ALA A 277 22.95 32.52 -34.08
C ALA A 277 21.67 32.14 -33.35
N LEU A 278 21.77 31.65 -32.11
CA LEU A 278 20.59 31.26 -31.32
C LEU A 278 19.75 32.45 -30.90
N SER A 279 20.38 33.53 -30.43
CA SER A 279 19.68 34.76 -30.02
C SER A 279 19.05 35.53 -31.19
N GLY A 280 19.42 35.18 -32.44
CA GLY A 280 18.84 35.76 -33.65
C GLY A 280 17.52 35.12 -34.09
N GLU A 281 17.17 33.95 -33.54
CA GLU A 281 15.94 33.24 -33.90
C GLU A 281 14.75 33.70 -33.06
N ALA A 282 13.62 34.00 -33.73
CA ALA A 282 12.44 34.55 -33.06
C ALA A 282 11.72 33.53 -32.15
N ASP A 283 11.97 32.23 -32.35
CA ASP A 283 11.39 31.13 -31.59
C ASP A 283 12.36 30.54 -30.56
N ILE A 284 13.44 31.26 -30.24
CA ILE A 284 14.41 30.90 -29.20
C ILE A 284 14.30 31.86 -28.01
N GLU A 285 14.22 31.29 -26.82
CA GLU A 285 14.34 32.00 -25.55
C GLU A 285 15.56 31.51 -24.77
N GLY A 286 16.05 32.34 -23.85
CA GLY A 286 17.15 31.99 -22.95
C GLY A 286 18.49 32.62 -23.32
N SER A 287 19.54 32.11 -22.70
CA SER A 287 20.89 32.67 -22.81
C SER A 287 21.95 31.60 -22.56
N ARG A 288 23.23 31.96 -22.69
CA ARG A 288 24.33 31.04 -22.37
C ARG A 288 24.35 30.59 -20.91
N GLU A 289 23.94 31.44 -19.98
CA GLU A 289 23.97 31.14 -18.54
C GLU A 289 22.81 30.23 -18.14
N GLU A 290 21.62 30.47 -18.71
CA GLU A 290 20.39 29.75 -18.37
C GLU A 290 20.10 28.55 -19.30
N GLY A 291 20.83 28.45 -20.40
CA GLY A 291 20.50 27.60 -21.54
C GLY A 291 19.49 28.26 -22.48
N TRP A 292 19.35 27.71 -23.67
CA TRP A 292 18.35 28.15 -24.65
C TRP A 292 17.23 27.12 -24.79
N GLY A 293 16.05 27.60 -25.16
CA GLY A 293 14.90 26.77 -25.47
C GLY A 293 14.24 27.22 -26.76
N ARG A 294 14.05 26.29 -27.69
CA ARG A 294 13.18 26.54 -28.84
C ARG A 294 11.73 26.35 -28.44
N ILE A 295 10.94 27.41 -28.53
CA ILE A 295 9.55 27.43 -28.10
C ILE A 295 8.58 27.48 -29.28
N PHE A 296 7.36 27.00 -29.06
CA PHE A 296 6.26 27.15 -30.00
C PHE A 296 4.93 27.23 -29.25
N LYS A 297 3.93 27.83 -29.88
CA LYS A 297 2.57 27.88 -29.36
C LYS A 297 1.78 26.68 -29.89
N GLY A 298 1.33 25.81 -28.99
CA GLY A 298 0.49 24.67 -29.30
C GLY A 298 -0.91 25.07 -29.78
N LYS A 299 -1.63 24.11 -30.38
CA LYS A 299 -3.05 24.30 -30.80
C LYS A 299 -3.97 24.58 -29.61
N ASP A 300 -3.57 24.14 -28.42
CA ASP A 300 -4.19 24.41 -27.11
C ASP A 300 -3.90 25.82 -26.57
N GLY A 301 -3.12 26.62 -27.29
CA GLY A 301 -2.74 27.98 -26.89
C GLY A 301 -1.57 28.04 -25.90
N LEU A 302 -1.06 26.90 -25.43
CA LEU A 302 0.04 26.83 -24.47
C LEU A 302 1.39 26.94 -25.16
N ILE A 303 2.33 27.64 -24.53
CA ILE A 303 3.72 27.71 -25.00
C ILE A 303 4.47 26.47 -24.51
N ARG A 304 5.17 25.81 -25.43
CA ARG A 304 5.90 24.55 -25.16
C ARG A 304 7.28 24.62 -25.78
N ARG A 305 8.22 23.89 -25.18
CA ARG A 305 9.59 23.77 -25.68
C ARG A 305 9.75 22.52 -26.54
N SER A 306 10.26 22.66 -27.76
CA SER A 306 10.61 21.53 -28.64
C SER A 306 12.06 21.09 -28.48
N ILE A 307 12.97 22.02 -28.14
CA ILE A 307 14.41 21.79 -27.99
C ILE A 307 14.92 22.50 -26.75
N GLY A 308 15.71 21.83 -25.92
CA GLY A 308 16.54 22.46 -24.87
C GLY A 308 18.02 22.43 -25.24
N ILE A 309 18.75 23.51 -24.99
CA ILE A 309 20.18 23.62 -25.31
C ILE A 309 20.92 24.08 -24.05
N ASP A 310 21.77 23.21 -23.51
CA ASP A 310 22.49 23.45 -22.26
C ASP A 310 24.01 23.51 -22.49
N ALA A 311 24.68 24.53 -21.98
CA ALA A 311 26.14 24.65 -22.03
C ALA A 311 26.87 23.62 -21.14
N GLY A 312 26.17 23.00 -20.18
CA GLY A 312 26.76 22.01 -19.28
C GLY A 312 27.99 22.52 -18.53
N LYS A 313 28.81 21.61 -17.98
CA LYS A 313 29.99 21.96 -17.17
C LYS A 313 31.30 22.03 -17.95
N ARG A 314 31.35 21.48 -19.18
CA ARG A 314 32.58 21.43 -19.98
C ARG A 314 32.62 22.65 -20.91
N PRO A 315 33.72 23.42 -20.92
CA PRO A 315 33.76 24.72 -21.58
C PRO A 315 33.67 24.67 -23.12
N ASP A 316 33.92 23.51 -23.74
CA ASP A 316 33.85 23.30 -25.19
C ASP A 316 32.66 22.45 -25.62
N ARG A 317 31.64 22.27 -24.78
CA ARG A 317 30.52 21.35 -25.05
C ARG A 317 29.18 22.02 -24.84
N ILE A 318 28.19 21.55 -25.59
CA ILE A 318 26.77 21.78 -25.32
C ILE A 318 26.02 20.44 -25.45
N LYS A 319 24.85 20.38 -24.83
CA LYS A 319 23.86 19.31 -25.00
C LYS A 319 22.62 19.91 -25.65
N VAL A 320 22.09 19.25 -26.66
CA VAL A 320 20.81 19.61 -27.28
C VAL A 320 19.84 18.46 -27.02
N SER A 321 18.81 18.70 -26.23
CA SER A 321 17.89 17.69 -25.72
C SER A 321 16.51 17.80 -26.36
N TYR A 322 15.97 16.63 -26.73
CA TYR A 322 14.65 16.41 -27.32
C TYR A 322 13.90 15.37 -26.50
N ARG A 323 12.57 15.47 -26.49
CA ARG A 323 11.70 14.60 -25.69
C ARG A 323 11.09 13.44 -26.47
N THR A 324 11.19 13.44 -27.80
CA THR A 324 10.78 12.31 -28.67
C THR A 324 11.73 12.17 -29.85
N GLN A 325 11.64 11.03 -30.54
CA GLN A 325 12.41 10.76 -31.75
C GLN A 325 12.09 11.77 -32.86
N LYS A 326 10.80 12.09 -33.09
CA LYS A 326 10.41 13.09 -34.09
C LYS A 326 11.01 14.47 -33.84
N TYR A 327 10.99 14.96 -32.59
CA TYR A 327 11.64 16.23 -32.27
C TYR A 327 13.15 16.18 -32.53
N ALA A 328 13.81 15.05 -32.31
CA ALA A 328 15.23 14.90 -32.58
C ALA A 328 15.56 14.83 -34.08
N ASP A 329 14.68 14.23 -34.88
CA ASP A 329 14.85 14.07 -36.33
C ASP A 329 14.56 15.38 -37.08
N GLU A 330 13.58 16.16 -36.61
CA GLU A 330 13.26 17.49 -37.15
C GLU A 330 14.19 18.58 -36.57
N GLY A 331 14.51 18.48 -35.28
CA GLY A 331 15.22 19.50 -34.53
C GLY A 331 16.72 19.53 -34.79
N ARG A 332 17.37 18.39 -35.03
CA ARG A 332 18.81 18.36 -35.31
C ARG A 332 19.18 19.05 -36.64
N PRO A 333 18.54 18.74 -37.78
CA PRO A 333 18.82 19.45 -39.03
C PRO A 333 18.57 20.95 -38.91
N TRP A 334 17.50 21.35 -38.20
CA TRP A 334 17.23 22.76 -37.91
C TRP A 334 18.36 23.38 -37.09
N PHE A 335 18.78 22.74 -35.99
CA PHE A 335 19.81 23.26 -35.10
C PHE A 335 21.12 23.45 -35.85
N GLU A 336 21.56 22.44 -36.59
CA GLU A 336 22.78 22.50 -37.40
C GLU A 336 22.71 23.56 -38.52
N ALA A 337 21.53 23.83 -39.08
CA ALA A 337 21.33 24.90 -40.04
C ALA A 337 21.46 26.30 -39.41
N VAL A 338 20.92 26.50 -38.20
CA VAL A 338 21.00 27.77 -37.47
C VAL A 338 22.43 28.08 -37.04
N VAL A 339 23.09 27.13 -36.35
CA VAL A 339 24.39 27.41 -35.72
C VAL A 339 25.58 27.16 -36.66
N GLY A 340 25.36 26.44 -37.76
CA GLY A 340 26.36 26.17 -38.79
C GLY A 340 27.68 25.63 -38.24
N LYS A 341 28.79 26.26 -38.63
CA LYS A 341 30.15 25.84 -38.26
C LYS A 341 30.55 26.21 -36.82
N ALA A 342 29.69 26.91 -36.06
CA ALA A 342 29.96 27.29 -34.68
C ALA A 342 30.08 26.07 -33.76
N VAL A 343 29.51 24.93 -34.15
CA VAL A 343 29.59 23.66 -33.42
C VAL A 343 29.98 22.50 -34.34
N ALA A 344 30.31 21.37 -33.74
CA ALA A 344 30.48 20.10 -34.43
C ALA A 344 29.82 18.97 -33.64
N PHE A 345 28.97 18.20 -34.31
CA PHE A 345 28.33 17.03 -33.71
C PHE A 345 29.39 16.02 -33.25
N VAL A 346 29.14 15.38 -32.11
CA VAL A 346 30.03 14.36 -31.55
C VAL A 346 29.32 13.04 -31.36
N SER A 347 28.17 13.03 -30.69
CA SER A 347 27.44 11.79 -30.41
C SER A 347 25.98 12.09 -30.09
N ARG A 348 25.14 11.07 -30.25
CA ARG A 348 23.74 11.08 -29.81
C ARG A 348 23.60 10.04 -28.71
N GLU A 349 22.99 10.44 -27.62
CA GLU A 349 22.54 9.57 -26.53
C GLU A 349 21.02 9.45 -26.61
N ILE A 350 20.50 8.24 -26.42
CA ILE A 350 19.07 7.96 -26.41
C ILE A 350 18.77 7.24 -25.11
N SER A 351 17.81 7.75 -24.35
CA SER A 351 17.40 7.16 -23.08
C SER A 351 15.88 6.99 -23.04
N ASP A 352 15.45 5.76 -22.80
CA ASP A 352 14.05 5.44 -22.52
C ASP A 352 13.75 5.72 -21.04
N PRO A 353 12.81 6.64 -20.73
CA PRO A 353 12.40 6.94 -19.36
C PRO A 353 11.93 5.70 -18.59
N LYS A 354 11.28 4.73 -19.27
CA LYS A 354 10.80 3.49 -18.65
C LYS A 354 11.98 2.66 -18.12
N GLY A 355 13.02 2.46 -18.94
CA GLY A 355 14.24 1.78 -18.54
C GLY A 355 15.03 2.51 -17.45
N MET A 356 15.05 3.85 -17.48
CA MET A 356 15.70 4.65 -16.43
C MET A 356 15.02 4.48 -15.07
N LEU A 357 13.69 4.51 -15.03
CA LEU A 357 12.90 4.36 -13.80
C LEU A 357 12.93 2.92 -13.28
N ALA A 358 12.95 1.91 -14.16
CA ALA A 358 13.11 0.51 -13.76
C ALA A 358 14.44 0.27 -13.04
N ASN A 359 15.53 0.92 -13.47
CA ASN A 359 16.85 0.79 -12.85
C ASN A 359 17.01 1.57 -11.52
N LEU A 360 16.04 2.44 -11.18
CA LEU A 360 16.00 3.16 -9.90
C LEU A 360 15.26 2.37 -8.81
N GLN A 361 14.51 1.33 -9.17
CA GLN A 361 13.96 0.43 -8.17
C GLN A 361 15.14 -0.28 -7.47
N PRO A 362 15.18 -0.31 -6.13
CA PRO A 362 16.23 -1.01 -5.42
C PRO A 362 16.27 -2.44 -5.93
N ASN A 363 17.41 -2.80 -6.50
CA ASN A 363 17.70 -4.14 -6.98
C ASN A 363 17.74 -5.04 -5.73
N GLU A 364 16.58 -5.51 -5.28
CA GLU A 364 16.52 -6.51 -4.22
C GLU A 364 17.11 -7.78 -4.80
N SER A 365 18.39 -7.96 -4.54
CA SER A 365 19.13 -9.18 -4.81
C SER A 365 18.27 -10.38 -4.44
N LYS A 366 17.79 -11.10 -5.46
CA LYS A 366 17.15 -12.41 -5.35
C LYS A 366 18.10 -13.33 -4.58
N LYS A 367 17.93 -13.39 -3.25
CA LYS A 367 18.38 -14.52 -2.48
C LYS A 367 17.29 -15.56 -2.63
N THR A 368 17.62 -16.66 -3.29
CA THR A 368 16.83 -17.89 -3.29
C THR A 368 16.56 -18.29 -1.84
N SER A 369 15.37 -17.98 -1.33
CA SER A 369 14.84 -18.61 -0.12
C SER A 369 14.27 -19.96 -0.51
N VAL A 370 14.55 -20.96 0.31
CA VAL A 370 13.88 -22.26 0.23
C VAL A 370 12.41 -22.04 0.62
N PRO A 371 11.42 -22.63 -0.09
CA PRO A 371 10.01 -22.52 0.25
C PRO A 371 9.82 -22.88 1.72
N LEU A 372 9.34 -21.92 2.51
CA LEU A 372 9.04 -22.14 3.92
C LEU A 372 7.65 -22.77 4.02
N GLU A 373 7.60 -24.10 4.02
CA GLU A 373 6.45 -24.81 4.59
C GLU A 373 6.43 -24.51 6.10
N LEU A 374 5.75 -23.44 6.51
CA LEU A 374 5.63 -23.09 7.93
C LEU A 374 4.63 -24.04 8.61
N PRO A 375 5.07 -24.89 9.56
CA PRO A 375 4.15 -25.70 10.35
C PRO A 375 3.16 -24.81 11.13
N PRO A 376 1.92 -25.26 11.40
CA PRO A 376 0.93 -24.48 12.14
C PRO A 376 1.40 -23.98 13.50
N GLU A 377 2.28 -24.75 14.16
CA GLU A 377 2.88 -24.34 15.43
C GLU A 377 3.75 -23.09 15.25
N MET A 378 4.53 -23.03 14.17
CA MET A 378 5.34 -21.85 13.85
C MET A 378 4.49 -20.65 13.43
N LEU A 379 3.41 -20.87 12.68
CA LEU A 379 2.49 -19.79 12.30
C LEU A 379 1.80 -19.20 13.54
N THR A 380 1.37 -20.06 14.47
CA THR A 380 0.76 -19.63 15.74
C THR A 380 1.76 -18.85 16.58
N GLU A 381 3.00 -19.34 16.75
CA GLU A 381 4.05 -18.63 17.47
C GLU A 381 4.41 -17.28 16.83
N LEU A 382 4.44 -17.20 15.49
CA LEU A 382 4.74 -15.97 14.75
C LEU A 382 3.62 -14.93 14.90
N ILE A 383 2.36 -15.35 14.81
CA ILE A 383 1.20 -14.49 15.04
C ILE A 383 1.17 -14.02 16.50
N GLU A 384 1.35 -14.92 17.45
CA GLU A 384 1.44 -14.61 18.88
C GLU A 384 2.58 -13.62 19.16
N LYS A 385 3.77 -13.83 18.58
CA LYS A 385 4.90 -12.90 18.70
C LYS A 385 4.59 -11.53 18.11
N ARG A 386 3.93 -11.45 16.95
CA ARG A 386 3.58 -10.18 16.31
C ARG A 386 2.49 -9.43 17.07
N ILE A 387 1.45 -10.14 17.51
CA ILE A 387 0.39 -9.60 18.38
C ILE A 387 1.02 -9.07 19.67
N ARG A 388 1.87 -9.86 20.33
CA ARG A 388 2.58 -9.42 21.53
C ARG A 388 3.40 -8.17 21.23
N GLN A 389 4.22 -8.15 20.19
CA GLN A 389 4.99 -6.96 19.79
C GLN A 389 4.11 -5.72 19.55
N LEU A 390 2.94 -5.87 18.90
CA LEU A 390 1.98 -4.79 18.68
C LEU A 390 1.40 -4.24 20.01
N TYR A 391 1.25 -5.09 21.03
CA TYR A 391 0.60 -4.75 22.30
C TYR A 391 1.53 -4.73 23.54
N MET A 392 2.84 -4.98 23.41
CA MET A 392 3.78 -5.09 24.56
C MET A 392 3.82 -3.82 25.42
N ASP A 393 3.67 -2.64 24.80
CA ASP A 393 3.79 -1.35 25.48
C ASP A 393 2.43 -0.77 25.95
N TRP A 394 1.39 -1.59 26.08
CA TRP A 394 0.06 -1.07 26.42
C TRP A 394 -0.07 -0.64 27.89
N ALA A 395 0.72 -1.21 28.80
CA ALA A 395 0.68 -0.92 30.23
C ALA A 395 1.71 0.13 30.70
N ASP A 396 2.84 0.26 30.01
CA ASP A 396 4.06 0.84 30.64
C ASP A 396 4.37 2.30 30.25
N LYS A 397 3.58 2.93 29.37
CA LYS A 397 3.79 4.35 29.01
C LYS A 397 2.64 5.22 29.52
N PRO A 398 2.92 6.24 30.37
CA PRO A 398 1.90 7.24 30.71
C PRO A 398 1.46 7.94 29.42
N SER A 399 0.14 8.11 29.25
CA SER A 399 -0.35 9.05 28.24
C SER A 399 0.08 10.46 28.64
N PRO A 400 0.36 11.36 27.68
CA PRO A 400 0.46 12.79 27.95
C PRO A 400 -0.78 13.31 28.71
#